data_AF-A0A6A2YU64-F1
#
_entry.id   AF-A0A6A2YU64-F1
#
_cell.length_a   1.000
_cell.length_b   1.000
_cell.length_c   1.000
_cell.angle_alpha   90.00
_cell.angle_beta   90.00
_cell.angle_gamma   90.00
#
_symmetry.space_group_name_H-M   'P 1'
#
loop_
_entity.id
_entity.type
_entity.pdbx_description
1 polymer ?
#
loop_
_entity_poly.entity_id
_entity_poly.type
_entity_poly.pdbx_seq_one_letter_code
_entity_poly.pdbx_strand_id
1 'polypeptide(L)'
;MQAKQNLDKAYHPHPEEVTNHYNEHAARILMELNSTRRDLRGQKKHGPCEATNPIDQCWRCDPNWEKNRKRLADCVLGFALGTTGGKDGEFYVVTDESDDVLDPKPGTLRHAVIQIRPLWITFSHSMVVKLKEELIMTNNKTIDGRGANVHIAFGAGLTIQYVRNIIVHNIHIHDIVSTHGGMIKDSENHLGLRTESDGDGISIFGATTFGSTSFHVQL
;
A
#
# COMPACT_ATOMS: atom_id res chain seq x y z
N MET A 1 13.57 -13.37 -18.44
CA MET A 1 14.84 -13.16 -17.69
C MET A 1 14.67 -12.21 -16.51
N GLN A 2 14.04 -11.03 -16.68
CA GLN A 2 13.84 -10.05 -15.60
C GLN A 2 13.10 -10.60 -14.37
N ALA A 3 12.01 -11.35 -14.56
CA ALA A 3 11.22 -11.91 -13.44
C ALA A 3 12.04 -12.87 -12.56
N LYS A 4 12.85 -13.74 -13.19
CA LYS A 4 13.75 -14.66 -12.46
C LYS A 4 14.83 -13.90 -11.68
N GLN A 5 15.47 -12.91 -12.31
CA GLN A 5 16.47 -12.07 -11.62
C GLN A 5 15.86 -11.29 -10.45
N ASN A 6 14.63 -10.82 -10.60
CA ASN A 6 13.92 -10.17 -9.50
C ASN A 6 13.64 -11.16 -8.37
N LEU A 7 13.19 -12.38 -8.68
CA LEU A 7 12.95 -13.47 -7.71
C LEU A 7 14.23 -13.99 -7.04
N ASP A 8 15.38 -13.90 -7.71
CA ASP A 8 16.67 -14.26 -7.11
C ASP A 8 17.13 -13.18 -6.12
N LYS A 9 16.91 -11.89 -6.44
CA LYS A 9 17.20 -10.75 -5.52
C LYS A 9 16.25 -10.69 -4.33
N ALA A 10 14.95 -10.79 -4.63
CA ALA A 10 14.03 -11.77 -4.10
C ALA A 10 14.39 -12.64 -2.87
N TYR A 11 15.44 -13.42 -2.97
CA TYR A 11 15.58 -14.58 -2.11
C TYR A 11 16.37 -14.23 -0.85
N HIS A 12 15.77 -14.43 0.32
CA HIS A 12 16.50 -14.40 1.59
C HIS A 12 16.94 -15.82 1.94
N PRO A 13 18.26 -16.12 2.02
CA PRO A 13 18.73 -17.48 2.30
C PRO A 13 18.37 -17.97 3.70
N HIS A 14 18.07 -17.04 4.62
CA HIS A 14 17.71 -17.28 6.02
C HIS A 14 16.35 -16.63 6.36
N PRO A 15 15.21 -17.15 5.86
CA PRO A 15 13.90 -16.53 6.06
C PRO A 15 13.49 -16.40 7.55
N GLU A 16 14.08 -17.21 8.42
CA GLU A 16 13.95 -17.13 9.88
C GLU A 16 14.46 -15.80 10.45
N GLU A 17 15.49 -15.18 9.86
CA GLU A 17 16.02 -13.91 10.33
C GLU A 17 15.00 -12.78 10.14
N VAL A 18 14.29 -12.79 9.01
CA VAL A 18 13.20 -11.83 8.72
C VAL A 18 12.06 -11.97 9.73
N THR A 19 11.72 -13.21 10.07
CA THR A 19 10.68 -13.52 11.05
C THR A 19 11.11 -13.13 12.47
N ASN A 20 12.35 -13.43 12.84
CA ASN A 20 12.92 -13.08 14.14
C ASN A 20 13.03 -11.56 14.31
N HIS A 21 13.47 -10.84 13.28
CA HIS A 21 13.50 -9.38 13.29
C HIS A 21 12.10 -8.80 13.56
N TYR A 22 11.06 -9.29 12.88
CA TYR A 22 9.68 -8.87 13.17
C TYR A 22 9.27 -9.20 14.62
N ASN A 23 9.55 -10.42 15.09
CA ASN A 23 9.21 -10.87 16.43
C ASN A 23 9.91 -10.05 17.52
N GLU A 24 11.16 -9.64 17.31
CA GLU A 24 11.89 -8.75 18.22
C GLU A 24 11.22 -7.39 18.33
N HIS A 25 10.79 -6.79 17.21
CA HIS A 25 10.05 -5.54 17.21
C HIS A 25 8.71 -5.69 17.96
N ALA A 26 7.96 -6.76 17.70
CA ALA A 26 6.71 -7.04 18.41
C ALA A 26 6.94 -7.25 19.92
N ALA A 27 7.97 -8.00 20.30
CA ALA A 27 8.31 -8.27 21.69
C ALA A 27 8.71 -7.00 22.46
N ARG A 28 9.47 -6.09 21.84
CA ARG A 28 9.82 -4.79 22.45
C ARG A 28 8.58 -3.99 22.84
N ILE A 29 7.58 -3.94 21.96
CA ILE A 29 6.32 -3.22 22.23
C ILE A 29 5.56 -3.86 23.38
N LEU A 30 5.45 -5.18 23.39
CA LEU A 30 4.80 -5.90 24.48
C LEU A 30 5.52 -5.66 25.81
N MET A 31 6.85 -5.57 25.82
CA MET A 31 7.63 -5.21 27.01
C MET A 31 7.41 -3.77 27.47
N GLU A 32 7.31 -2.81 26.54
CA GLU A 32 7.00 -1.41 26.84
C GLU A 32 5.60 -1.27 27.48
N LEU A 33 4.60 -2.00 26.95
CA LEU A 33 3.24 -2.03 27.49
C LEU A 33 3.14 -2.71 28.86
N ASN A 34 4.04 -3.65 29.17
CA ASN A 34 4.08 -4.36 30.45
C ASN A 34 4.83 -3.59 31.56
N SER A 35 5.40 -2.42 31.23
CA SER A 35 6.03 -1.55 32.21
C SER A 35 4.98 -0.94 33.14
N THR A 36 4.96 -1.35 34.40
CA THR A 36 4.04 -0.90 35.46
C THR A 36 4.28 0.54 35.94
N ARG A 37 4.64 1.46 35.05
CA ARG A 37 4.61 2.90 35.39
C ARG A 37 3.17 3.40 35.31
N ARG A 38 2.44 3.22 36.42
CA ARG A 38 1.22 3.98 36.73
C ARG A 38 1.55 5.47 36.66
N ASP A 39 1.22 6.10 35.54
CA ASP A 39 1.44 7.53 35.37
C ASP A 39 0.27 8.30 36.00
N LEU A 40 0.38 8.57 37.31
CA LEU A 40 -0.44 9.59 37.99
C LEU A 40 0.08 11.00 37.66
N ARG A 41 0.32 11.30 36.39
CA ARG A 41 0.69 12.64 35.93
C ARG A 41 -0.38 13.15 34.98
N GLY A 42 -1.01 14.23 35.43
CA GLY A 42 -2.23 14.78 34.87
C GLY A 42 -2.22 14.98 33.37
N GLN A 43 -3.42 14.88 32.80
CA GLN A 43 -3.89 15.31 31.49
C GLN A 43 -2.89 16.22 30.72
N LYS A 44 -1.87 15.61 30.11
CA LYS A 44 -1.23 16.19 28.94
C LYS A 44 -2.12 15.82 27.76
N LYS A 45 -2.49 16.80 26.94
CA LYS A 45 -3.26 16.60 25.70
C LYS A 45 -2.56 15.69 24.66
N HIS A 46 -1.38 15.17 24.98
CA HIS A 46 -0.64 14.16 24.23
C HIS A 46 -0.26 13.02 25.19
N GLY A 47 -1.09 11.98 25.22
CA GLY A 47 -0.74 10.72 25.87
C GLY A 47 0.41 10.01 25.14
N PRO A 48 0.94 8.93 25.72
CA PRO A 48 1.86 8.05 24.99
C PRO A 48 1.18 7.54 23.72
N CYS A 49 1.98 7.28 22.68
CA CYS A 49 1.45 6.80 21.41
C CYS A 49 0.65 5.51 21.60
N GLU A 50 -0.59 5.48 21.10
CA GLU A 50 -1.52 4.37 21.30
C GLU A 50 -1.35 3.24 20.26
N ALA A 51 -0.44 3.40 19.30
CA ALA A 51 -0.18 2.39 18.28
C ALA A 51 0.44 1.13 18.90
N THR A 52 -0.22 -0.02 18.73
CA THR A 52 0.19 -1.29 19.33
C THR A 52 0.92 -2.23 18.36
N ASN A 53 0.89 -1.94 17.05
CA ASN A 53 1.67 -2.66 16.04
C ASN A 53 3.00 -1.92 15.74
N PRO A 54 4.14 -2.63 15.59
CA PRO A 54 5.43 -1.97 15.34
C PRO A 54 5.51 -1.10 14.10
N ILE A 55 4.81 -1.49 13.03
CA ILE A 55 4.78 -0.72 11.79
C ILE A 55 4.07 0.61 12.05
N ASP A 56 2.91 0.57 12.70
CA ASP A 56 2.18 1.78 13.06
C ASP A 56 2.93 2.64 14.07
N GLN A 57 3.55 2.04 15.09
CA GLN A 57 4.30 2.81 16.07
C GLN A 57 5.44 3.61 15.41
N CYS A 58 6.08 3.05 14.39
CA CYS A 58 7.18 3.69 13.67
C CYS A 58 6.78 5.01 12.96
N TRP A 59 5.56 5.11 12.41
CA TRP A 59 5.12 6.31 11.69
C TRP A 59 4.04 7.11 12.43
N ARG A 60 3.09 6.45 13.10
CA ARG A 60 1.90 7.06 13.73
C ARG A 60 2.26 7.82 15.00
N CYS A 61 3.37 7.46 15.64
CA CYS A 61 3.89 8.17 16.81
C CYS A 61 4.72 9.41 16.45
N ASP A 62 4.98 9.66 15.16
CA ASP A 62 5.57 10.92 14.72
C ASP A 62 4.48 12.01 14.74
N PRO A 63 4.57 13.04 15.62
CA PRO A 63 3.59 14.11 15.65
C PRO A 63 3.57 14.93 14.35
N ASN A 64 4.61 14.83 13.51
CA ASN A 64 4.70 15.46 12.20
C ASN A 64 4.54 14.45 11.05
N TRP A 65 3.90 13.29 11.28
CA TRP A 65 3.74 12.26 10.26
C TRP A 65 3.14 12.80 8.95
N GLU A 66 2.24 13.80 9.01
CA GLU A 66 1.65 14.43 7.82
C GLU A 66 2.72 15.10 6.94
N LYS A 67 3.66 15.83 7.56
CA LYS A 67 4.79 16.45 6.87
C LYS A 67 5.84 15.42 6.45
N ASN A 68 5.96 14.34 7.21
CA ASN A 68 6.88 13.23 6.98
C ASN A 68 6.18 12.02 6.36
N ARG A 69 5.17 12.22 5.51
CA ARG A 69 4.25 11.15 5.05
C ARG A 69 5.00 9.93 4.51
N LYS A 70 6.09 10.19 3.77
CA LYS A 70 6.92 9.15 3.15
C LYS A 70 7.74 8.30 4.11
N ARG A 71 7.87 8.68 5.38
CA ARG A 71 8.54 7.91 6.44
C ARG A 71 7.93 6.51 6.63
N LEU A 72 6.65 6.34 6.29
CA LEU A 72 5.99 5.03 6.28
C LEU A 72 6.79 3.96 5.51
N ALA A 73 7.46 4.34 4.41
CA ALA A 73 8.28 3.42 3.63
C ALA A 73 9.51 2.88 4.38
N ASP A 74 9.94 3.53 5.47
CA ASP A 74 11.03 3.08 6.33
C ASP A 74 10.55 2.18 7.47
N CYS A 75 9.23 2.04 7.63
CA CYS A 75 8.61 1.28 8.71
C CYS A 75 8.20 -0.14 8.29
N VAL A 76 8.47 -0.55 7.05
CA VAL A 76 8.07 -1.86 6.54
C VAL A 76 8.89 -2.96 7.21
N LEU A 77 8.21 -3.98 7.73
CA LEU A 77 8.81 -5.13 8.39
C LEU A 77 8.36 -6.45 7.76
N GLY A 78 8.92 -7.56 8.22
CA GLY A 78 8.62 -8.91 7.71
C GLY A 78 9.18 -9.12 6.31
N PHE A 79 8.59 -10.05 5.55
CA PHE A 79 9.06 -10.39 4.19
C PHE A 79 8.90 -9.25 3.17
N ALA A 80 8.24 -8.14 3.55
CA ALA A 80 8.11 -6.95 2.75
C ALA A 80 9.26 -5.95 2.99
N LEU A 81 10.17 -6.24 3.92
CA LEU A 81 11.27 -5.36 4.30
C LEU A 81 12.04 -4.87 3.08
N GLY A 82 12.25 -3.56 2.98
CA GLY A 82 12.89 -2.93 1.83
C GLY A 82 11.93 -2.46 0.72
N THR A 83 10.62 -2.68 0.87
CA THR A 83 9.62 -2.00 0.02
C THR A 83 9.66 -0.50 0.28
N THR A 84 9.98 0.30 -0.74
CA THR A 84 9.95 1.77 -0.66
C THR A 84 8.72 2.38 -1.33
N GLY A 85 8.01 1.61 -2.16
CA GLY A 85 6.84 2.08 -2.89
C GLY A 85 7.20 3.24 -3.83
N GLY A 86 6.42 4.32 -3.73
CA GLY A 86 6.65 5.59 -4.43
C GLY A 86 7.50 6.61 -3.68
N LYS A 87 8.31 6.20 -2.68
CA LYS A 87 9.08 7.12 -1.81
C LYS A 87 9.89 8.15 -2.60
N ASP A 88 10.57 7.73 -3.66
CA ASP A 88 11.44 8.59 -4.48
C ASP A 88 10.67 9.39 -5.54
N GLY A 89 9.34 9.20 -5.63
CA GLY A 89 8.47 9.86 -6.59
C GLY A 89 7.86 11.16 -6.08
N GLU A 90 7.12 11.87 -6.93
CA GLU A 90 6.33 13.02 -6.50
C GLU A 90 5.05 12.58 -5.79
N PHE A 91 4.43 13.50 -5.05
CA PHE A 91 3.07 13.30 -4.57
C PHE A 91 2.10 13.42 -5.76
N TYR A 92 1.14 12.51 -5.82
CA TYR A 92 -0.01 12.60 -6.69
C TYR A 92 -1.26 12.68 -5.81
N VAL A 93 -2.08 13.70 -5.98
CA VAL A 93 -3.31 13.87 -5.19
C VAL A 93 -4.50 13.46 -6.04
N VAL A 94 -5.23 12.45 -5.58
CA VAL A 94 -6.51 12.04 -6.17
C VAL A 94 -7.59 13.02 -5.70
N THR A 95 -8.28 13.61 -6.66
CA THR A 95 -9.33 14.61 -6.48
C THR A 95 -10.65 14.23 -7.17
N ASP A 96 -10.64 13.14 -7.93
CA ASP A 96 -11.78 12.66 -8.71
C ASP A 96 -11.91 11.16 -8.53
N GLU A 97 -13.03 10.72 -7.95
CA GLU A 97 -13.35 9.32 -7.68
C GLU A 97 -13.88 8.55 -8.89
N SER A 98 -14.08 9.22 -10.03
CA SER A 98 -14.56 8.56 -11.25
C SER A 98 -13.48 7.67 -11.88
N ASP A 99 -13.95 6.65 -12.59
CA ASP A 99 -13.10 5.68 -13.25
C ASP A 99 -13.40 5.63 -14.75
N ASP A 100 -12.38 5.85 -15.58
CA ASP A 100 -12.41 5.59 -17.02
C ASP A 100 -11.35 4.54 -17.34
N VAL A 101 -11.80 3.37 -17.80
CA VAL A 101 -10.97 2.18 -18.00
C VAL A 101 -9.98 2.36 -19.14
N LEU A 102 -10.31 3.18 -20.14
CA LEU A 102 -9.56 3.32 -21.39
C LEU A 102 -8.75 4.60 -21.43
N ASP A 103 -9.33 5.71 -20.94
CA ASP A 103 -8.70 7.03 -20.95
C ASP A 103 -8.84 7.71 -19.58
N PRO A 104 -8.11 7.21 -18.56
CA PRO A 104 -8.19 7.77 -17.22
C PRO A 104 -7.61 9.18 -17.20
N LYS A 105 -8.40 10.14 -16.72
CA LYS A 105 -8.05 11.55 -16.62
C LYS A 105 -7.14 11.85 -15.41
N PRO A 106 -6.19 12.81 -15.52
CA PRO A 106 -5.45 13.33 -14.38
C PRO A 106 -6.37 13.74 -13.23
N GLY A 107 -5.93 13.47 -12.00
CA GLY A 107 -6.75 13.61 -10.78
C GLY A 107 -7.48 12.33 -10.36
N THR A 108 -7.61 11.33 -11.23
CA THR A 108 -8.19 10.02 -10.86
C THR A 108 -7.16 9.04 -10.31
N LEU A 109 -7.63 8.04 -9.55
CA LEU A 109 -6.79 6.95 -9.04
C LEU A 109 -6.21 6.10 -10.18
N ARG A 110 -7.01 5.76 -11.21
CA ARG A 110 -6.52 4.97 -12.35
C ARG A 110 -5.40 5.67 -13.09
N HIS A 111 -5.55 6.96 -13.36
CA HIS A 111 -4.48 7.72 -14.00
C HIS A 111 -3.20 7.70 -13.16
N ALA A 112 -3.31 7.83 -11.83
CA ALA A 112 -2.16 7.85 -10.92
C ALA A 112 -1.35 6.54 -10.95
N VAL A 113 -2.04 5.40 -10.90
CA VAL A 113 -1.37 4.10 -10.74
C VAL A 113 -0.72 3.57 -12.01
N ILE A 114 -1.15 4.04 -13.19
CA ILE A 114 -0.58 3.63 -14.48
C ILE A 114 0.67 4.43 -14.89
N GLN A 115 0.96 5.54 -14.22
CA GLN A 115 2.14 6.37 -14.54
C GLN A 115 3.41 5.54 -14.39
N ILE A 116 4.36 5.63 -15.32
CA ILE A 116 5.58 4.81 -15.32
C ILE A 116 6.51 5.26 -14.18
N ARG A 117 6.51 6.55 -13.87
CA ARG A 117 7.33 7.12 -12.79
C ARG A 117 6.86 6.67 -11.39
N PRO A 118 7.75 6.64 -10.39
CA PRO A 118 7.36 6.41 -9.00
C PRO A 118 6.39 7.50 -8.53
N LEU A 119 5.36 7.14 -7.76
CA LEU A 119 4.41 8.11 -7.22
C LEU A 119 3.92 7.73 -5.82
N TRP A 120 3.86 8.75 -4.95
CA TRP A 120 3.19 8.67 -3.66
C TRP A 120 1.78 9.25 -3.77
N ILE A 121 0.79 8.35 -3.92
CA ILE A 121 -0.60 8.67 -4.20
C ILE A 121 -1.34 8.92 -2.90
N THR A 122 -2.03 10.06 -2.83
CA THR A 122 -2.78 10.56 -1.67
C THR A 122 -4.17 10.99 -2.11
N PHE A 123 -5.05 11.29 -1.17
CA PHE A 123 -6.44 11.63 -1.46
C PHE A 123 -6.77 12.98 -0.84
N SER A 124 -7.39 13.86 -1.61
CA SER A 124 -7.75 15.22 -1.18
C SER A 124 -8.90 15.25 -0.17
N HIS A 125 -9.77 14.25 -0.20
CA HIS A 125 -10.89 14.07 0.73
C HIS A 125 -11.31 12.59 0.80
N SER A 126 -12.17 12.27 1.75
CA SER A 126 -12.84 10.97 1.81
C SER A 126 -13.64 10.73 0.53
N MET A 127 -13.56 9.52 -0.02
CA MET A 127 -14.23 9.18 -1.28
C MET A 127 -14.47 7.68 -1.40
N VAL A 128 -15.44 7.31 -2.23
CA VAL A 128 -15.71 5.93 -2.63
C VAL A 128 -15.38 5.80 -4.11
N VAL A 129 -14.29 5.11 -4.42
CA VAL A 129 -13.86 4.84 -5.79
C VAL A 129 -14.49 3.53 -6.23
N LYS A 130 -15.44 3.62 -7.15
CA LYS A 130 -16.05 2.45 -7.80
C LYS A 130 -15.30 2.14 -9.09
N LEU A 131 -14.43 1.15 -9.03
CA LEU A 131 -13.68 0.67 -10.19
C LEU A 131 -14.60 -0.08 -11.14
N LYS A 132 -14.61 0.30 -12.41
CA LYS A 132 -15.42 -0.35 -13.45
C LYS A 132 -14.86 -1.72 -13.85
N GLU A 133 -13.54 -1.81 -13.89
CA GLU A 133 -12.76 -3.01 -14.15
C GLU A 133 -11.51 -3.01 -13.27
N GLU A 134 -10.78 -4.12 -13.20
CA GLU A 134 -9.58 -4.27 -12.38
C GLU A 134 -8.64 -3.07 -12.46
N LEU A 135 -8.17 -2.60 -11.29
CA LEU A 135 -7.17 -1.54 -11.22
C LEU A 135 -5.77 -2.13 -11.29
N ILE A 136 -5.25 -2.23 -12.51
CA ILE A 136 -3.88 -2.64 -12.79
C ILE A 136 -2.95 -1.43 -12.64
N MET A 137 -1.80 -1.65 -12.01
CA MET A 137 -0.82 -0.61 -11.72
C MET A 137 0.57 -0.97 -12.21
N THR A 138 1.43 0.04 -12.34
CA THR A 138 2.85 -0.12 -12.66
C THR A 138 3.72 -0.11 -11.38
N ASN A 139 5.04 -0.24 -11.55
CA ASN A 139 6.00 -0.32 -10.45
C ASN A 139 6.06 0.96 -9.58
N ASN A 140 6.62 0.83 -8.36
CA ASN A 140 7.00 1.94 -7.49
C ASN A 140 5.84 2.88 -7.13
N LYS A 141 4.76 2.31 -6.61
CA LYS A 141 3.57 3.05 -6.19
C LYS A 141 3.36 2.94 -4.69
N THR A 142 2.96 4.03 -4.09
CA THR A 142 2.35 4.01 -2.75
C THR A 142 0.94 4.56 -2.88
N ILE A 143 -0.08 3.78 -2.53
CA ILE A 143 -1.45 4.26 -2.31
C ILE A 143 -1.59 4.46 -0.80
N ASP A 144 -1.75 5.71 -0.37
CA ASP A 144 -1.74 6.08 1.05
C ASP A 144 -2.95 6.93 1.39
N GLY A 145 -3.95 6.28 1.97
CA GLY A 145 -5.24 6.88 2.35
C GLY A 145 -5.24 7.62 3.69
N ARG A 146 -4.11 7.75 4.40
CA ARG A 146 -4.09 8.43 5.72
C ARG A 146 -4.63 9.86 5.65
N GLY A 147 -5.51 10.24 6.58
CA GLY A 147 -6.12 11.58 6.59
C GLY A 147 -7.36 11.71 5.70
N ALA A 148 -7.78 10.65 5.02
CA ALA A 148 -9.06 10.55 4.31
C ALA A 148 -9.70 9.18 4.58
N ASN A 149 -11.03 9.09 4.52
CA ASN A 149 -11.71 7.80 4.54
C ASN A 149 -11.96 7.34 3.10
N VAL A 150 -11.09 6.47 2.60
CA VAL A 150 -11.08 6.05 1.19
C VAL A 150 -11.56 4.62 1.07
N HIS A 151 -12.60 4.42 0.28
CA HIS A 151 -13.17 3.10 0.01
C HIS A 151 -12.99 2.75 -1.48
N ILE A 152 -12.45 1.58 -1.77
CA ILE A 152 -12.55 0.92 -3.08
C ILE A 152 -13.68 -0.11 -2.94
N ALA A 153 -14.84 0.17 -3.55
CA ALA A 153 -16.03 -0.64 -3.28
C ALA A 153 -17.05 -0.67 -4.42
N PHE A 154 -17.92 -1.67 -4.38
CA PHE A 154 -19.07 -1.85 -5.28
C PHE A 154 -18.71 -2.00 -6.76
N GLY A 155 -17.49 -2.44 -7.04
CA GLY A 155 -16.89 -2.57 -8.37
C GLY A 155 -15.76 -3.60 -8.33
N ALA A 156 -14.80 -3.49 -9.25
CA ALA A 156 -13.63 -4.36 -9.30
C ALA A 156 -12.60 -4.06 -8.19
N GLY A 157 -11.66 -4.98 -7.99
CA GLY A 157 -10.56 -4.85 -7.04
C GLY A 157 -9.25 -4.31 -7.64
N LEU A 158 -8.17 -4.42 -6.86
CA LEU A 158 -6.81 -4.07 -7.27
C LEU A 158 -6.08 -5.27 -7.87
N THR A 159 -5.29 -5.05 -8.92
CA THR A 159 -4.47 -6.11 -9.51
C THR A 159 -2.99 -5.68 -9.54
N ILE A 160 -2.18 -6.39 -8.77
CA ILE A 160 -0.73 -6.21 -8.70
C ILE A 160 -0.06 -7.36 -9.45
N GLN A 161 0.07 -7.20 -10.76
CA GLN A 161 0.60 -8.24 -11.63
C GLN A 161 1.95 -7.87 -12.24
N TYR A 162 2.94 -8.75 -12.14
CA TYR A 162 4.28 -8.59 -12.74
C TYR A 162 4.98 -7.26 -12.43
N VAL A 163 4.61 -6.62 -11.33
CA VAL A 163 5.16 -5.34 -10.89
C VAL A 163 5.81 -5.48 -9.53
N ARG A 164 6.60 -4.47 -9.17
CA ARG A 164 7.36 -4.47 -7.93
C ARG A 164 7.23 -3.18 -7.17
N ASN A 165 7.56 -3.28 -5.89
CA ASN A 165 7.73 -2.14 -5.00
C ASN A 165 6.42 -1.34 -4.87
N ILE A 166 5.39 -1.97 -4.31
CA ILE A 166 4.05 -1.40 -4.14
C ILE A 166 3.71 -1.36 -2.65
N ILE A 167 3.21 -0.22 -2.17
CA ILE A 167 2.65 -0.05 -0.83
C ILE A 167 1.17 0.33 -0.99
N VAL A 168 0.27 -0.38 -0.31
CA VAL A 168 -1.15 -0.03 -0.22
C VAL A 168 -1.51 0.08 1.25
N HIS A 169 -1.84 1.27 1.71
CA HIS A 169 -1.96 1.56 3.13
C HIS A 169 -3.15 2.47 3.45
N ASN A 170 -3.87 2.12 4.52
CA ASN A 170 -4.96 2.91 5.09
C ASN A 170 -6.08 3.23 4.08
N ILE A 171 -6.53 2.21 3.34
CA ILE A 171 -7.72 2.25 2.48
C ILE A 171 -8.62 1.07 2.82
N HIS A 172 -9.92 1.23 2.61
CA HIS A 172 -10.90 0.17 2.79
C HIS A 172 -11.23 -0.47 1.44
N ILE A 173 -11.19 -1.80 1.36
CA ILE A 173 -11.58 -2.54 0.16
C ILE A 173 -12.64 -3.55 0.56
N HIS A 174 -13.84 -3.44 -0.01
CA HIS A 174 -14.97 -4.28 0.34
C HIS A 174 -16.04 -4.24 -0.75
N ASP A 175 -17.02 -5.14 -0.67
CA ASP A 175 -18.12 -5.26 -1.66
C ASP A 175 -17.61 -5.30 -3.11
N ILE A 176 -16.50 -6.02 -3.30
CA ILE A 176 -15.91 -6.22 -4.62
C ILE A 176 -16.71 -7.29 -5.36
N VAL A 177 -16.94 -7.02 -6.64
CA VAL A 177 -17.73 -7.87 -7.52
C VAL A 177 -16.89 -8.26 -8.72
N SER A 178 -17.21 -9.44 -9.27
CA SER A 178 -16.67 -9.87 -10.55
C SER A 178 -17.05 -8.88 -11.66
N THR A 179 -16.12 -8.63 -12.58
CA THR A 179 -16.32 -7.77 -13.75
C THR A 179 -15.92 -8.52 -15.01
N HIS A 180 -16.55 -8.18 -16.14
CA HIS A 180 -16.45 -8.97 -17.38
C HIS A 180 -15.08 -8.87 -18.05
N GLY A 181 -14.20 -7.99 -17.58
CA GLY A 181 -12.93 -7.71 -18.21
C GLY A 181 -13.09 -6.88 -19.49
N GLY A 182 -12.11 -6.98 -20.38
CA GLY A 182 -12.05 -6.20 -21.61
C GLY A 182 -10.72 -5.48 -21.77
N MET A 183 -10.70 -4.44 -22.59
CA MET A 183 -9.51 -3.61 -22.77
C MET A 183 -9.35 -2.69 -21.56
N ILE A 184 -8.21 -2.77 -20.88
CA ILE A 184 -7.90 -1.99 -19.68
C ILE A 184 -6.59 -1.23 -19.88
N LYS A 185 -6.58 0.06 -19.55
CA LYS A 185 -5.37 0.88 -19.48
C LYS A 185 -4.55 0.47 -18.27
N ASP A 186 -3.41 -0.18 -18.49
CA ASP A 186 -2.52 -0.72 -17.45
C ASP A 186 -1.15 -0.01 -17.37
N SER A 187 -0.87 0.88 -18.32
CA SER A 187 0.31 1.77 -18.37
C SER A 187 0.00 3.00 -19.25
N GLU A 188 0.78 4.07 -19.15
CA GLU A 188 0.62 5.31 -19.94
C GLU A 188 0.39 5.05 -21.44
N ASN A 189 1.09 4.06 -22.00
CA ASN A 189 1.11 3.77 -23.44
C ASN A 189 0.60 2.36 -23.79
N HIS A 190 -0.10 1.68 -22.88
CA HIS A 190 -0.55 0.31 -23.12
C HIS A 190 -1.99 0.06 -22.66
N LEU A 191 -2.73 -0.69 -23.49
CA LEU A 191 -4.04 -1.25 -23.19
C LEU A 191 -3.91 -2.77 -23.28
N GLY A 192 -4.19 -3.47 -22.19
CA GLY A 192 -4.17 -4.93 -22.13
C GLY A 192 -5.57 -5.50 -22.23
N LEU A 193 -5.75 -6.60 -22.97
CA LEU A 193 -6.97 -7.39 -22.92
C LEU A 193 -6.97 -8.24 -21.64
N ARG A 194 -8.05 -8.15 -20.87
CA ARG A 194 -8.25 -8.88 -19.62
C ARG A 194 -9.50 -9.74 -19.70
N THR A 195 -9.41 -10.93 -19.11
CA THR A 195 -10.55 -11.81 -18.93
C THR A 195 -11.40 -11.33 -17.76
N GLU A 196 -12.53 -12.00 -17.54
CA GLU A 196 -13.36 -11.83 -16.35
C GLU A 196 -12.52 -11.90 -15.07
N SER A 197 -12.79 -11.00 -14.13
CA SER A 197 -12.14 -10.95 -12.82
C SER A 197 -12.96 -11.74 -11.81
N ASP A 198 -12.29 -12.44 -10.89
CA ASP A 198 -12.93 -13.32 -9.92
C ASP A 198 -13.64 -12.56 -8.77
N GLY A 199 -13.43 -11.24 -8.66
CA GLY A 199 -14.00 -10.41 -7.60
C GLY A 199 -13.16 -10.33 -6.32
N ASP A 200 -11.86 -10.62 -6.42
CA ASP A 200 -10.91 -10.44 -5.31
C ASP A 200 -10.73 -8.95 -4.97
N GLY A 201 -10.61 -8.65 -3.67
CA GLY A 201 -10.25 -7.30 -3.22
C GLY A 201 -8.89 -6.83 -3.75
N ILE A 202 -7.90 -7.72 -3.67
CA ILE A 202 -6.55 -7.49 -4.17
C ILE A 202 -6.01 -8.82 -4.71
N SER A 203 -5.75 -8.88 -6.01
CA SER A 203 -5.08 -10.01 -6.66
C SER A 203 -3.60 -9.70 -6.87
N ILE A 204 -2.73 -10.62 -6.45
CA ILE A 204 -1.27 -10.46 -6.53
C ILE A 204 -0.69 -11.64 -7.30
N PHE A 205 -0.03 -11.37 -8.44
CA PHE A 205 0.55 -12.43 -9.26
C PHE A 205 1.88 -12.02 -9.90
N GLY A 206 2.93 -12.80 -9.66
CA GLY A 206 4.27 -12.50 -10.19
C GLY A 206 4.84 -11.15 -9.73
N ALA A 207 4.25 -10.56 -8.69
CA ALA A 207 4.75 -9.33 -8.09
C ALA A 207 5.93 -9.62 -7.16
N THR A 208 6.79 -8.64 -6.94
CA THR A 208 7.94 -8.81 -6.03
C THR A 208 8.20 -7.54 -5.25
N THR A 209 8.70 -7.67 -4.03
CA THR A 209 9.53 -6.62 -3.42
C THR A 209 10.98 -6.91 -3.84
N PHE A 210 11.92 -5.99 -3.67
CA PHE A 210 13.29 -6.49 -3.44
C PHE A 210 13.21 -7.49 -2.28
N GLY A 211 13.47 -8.79 -2.51
CA GLY A 211 13.40 -9.77 -1.42
C GLY A 211 11.99 -10.28 -1.04
N SER A 212 11.46 -11.33 -1.68
CA SER A 212 10.23 -12.10 -1.41
C SER A 212 8.93 -11.31 -1.45
N THR A 213 7.85 -11.95 -1.88
CA THR A 213 6.53 -11.35 -1.83
C THR A 213 6.08 -11.22 -0.39
N SER A 214 6.11 -10.01 0.15
CA SER A 214 5.10 -9.61 1.10
C SER A 214 4.60 -8.22 0.83
N PHE A 215 3.29 -8.16 0.92
CA PHE A 215 2.46 -7.03 0.66
C PHE A 215 1.98 -6.57 2.04
N HIS A 216 2.28 -5.32 2.37
CA HIS A 216 1.79 -4.76 3.62
C HIS A 216 0.45 -4.10 3.36
N VAL A 217 -0.64 -4.81 3.68
CA VAL A 217 -1.97 -4.21 3.86
C VAL A 217 -2.16 -4.02 5.35
N GLN A 218 -2.38 -2.78 5.75
CA GLN A 218 -2.96 -2.48 7.03
C GLN A 218 -4.32 -1.85 6.77
N LEU A 219 -5.37 -2.64 7.00
CA LEU A 219 -6.78 -2.25 6.98
C LEU A 219 -7.14 -1.56 8.30
#